data_AF-A0A1S1Y350-F1
#
_entry.id   AF-A0A1S1Y350-F1
#
_cell.length_a   1.000
_cell.length_b   1.000
_cell.length_c   1.000
_cell.angle_alpha   90.00
_cell.angle_beta   90.00
_cell.angle_gamma   90.00
#
_symmetry.space_group_name_H-M   'P 1'
#
loop_
_entity.id
_entity.type
_entity.pdbx_description
1 polymer ?
#
loop_
_entity_poly.entity_id
_entity_poly.type
_entity_poly.pdbx_seq_one_letter_code
_entity_poly.pdbx_strand_id
1 'polypeptide(L)'
;MKTVKPRSKASTLALVAVLGAASFPGQAAIVEYQLNLTDKHNGAIGSGAFIWNSDSEIMTSLNWTINGHSGSVLDSALASTYRSYDPLANTYGELFYRYFTAPQAFLVAELGLTGHSVGMMPYNVSSDFFGFVGFGAEKTSSAGTYLFYDKNWSVNTEGYLTATVVPVPAAVWLFGGALTGWLGFSRRRAVIATSEG
;
A
#
# COMPACT_ATOMS: atom_id res chain seq x y z
N MET A 1 41.92 13.16 -65.69
CA MET A 1 40.44 13.12 -65.61
C MET A 1 40.07 12.72 -64.17
N LYS A 2 39.10 13.41 -63.57
CA LYS A 2 38.89 13.62 -62.12
C LYS A 2 38.99 12.37 -61.21
N THR A 3 39.81 12.49 -60.16
CA THR A 3 39.84 11.65 -58.96
C THR A 3 38.59 11.86 -58.12
N VAL A 4 37.80 10.78 -57.89
CA VAL A 4 36.65 10.80 -56.97
C VAL A 4 36.98 9.96 -55.75
N LYS A 5 37.04 10.62 -54.60
CA LYS A 5 37.30 10.06 -53.27
C LYS A 5 35.95 9.61 -52.67
N PRO A 6 35.74 8.33 -52.30
CA PRO A 6 34.55 7.95 -51.55
C PRO A 6 34.68 8.40 -50.08
N ARG A 7 33.69 9.18 -49.65
CA ARG A 7 33.52 9.70 -48.28
C ARG A 7 33.25 8.55 -47.31
N SER A 8 34.02 8.51 -46.22
CA SER A 8 33.75 7.67 -45.04
C SER A 8 32.40 8.07 -44.43
N LYS A 9 31.48 7.11 -44.32
CA LYS A 9 30.28 7.27 -43.52
C LYS A 9 30.69 7.15 -42.05
N ALA A 10 30.61 8.27 -41.33
CA ALA A 10 30.69 8.27 -39.87
C ALA A 10 29.47 7.50 -39.34
N SER A 11 29.71 6.31 -38.80
CA SER A 11 28.72 5.59 -38.02
C SER A 11 28.61 6.29 -36.67
N THR A 12 27.59 7.14 -36.52
CA THR A 12 27.17 7.67 -35.23
C THR A 12 26.70 6.51 -34.37
N LEU A 13 27.57 6.03 -33.47
CA LEU A 13 27.15 5.19 -32.35
C LEU A 13 26.17 6.01 -31.51
N ALA A 14 24.88 5.74 -31.64
CA ALA A 14 23.89 6.14 -30.66
C ALA A 14 24.15 5.29 -29.41
N LEU A 15 24.80 5.89 -28.41
CA LEU A 15 24.85 5.34 -27.06
C LEU A 15 23.41 5.42 -26.50
N VAL A 16 22.62 4.37 -26.73
CA VAL A 16 21.35 4.18 -26.02
C VAL A 16 21.74 3.81 -24.59
N ALA A 17 21.76 4.82 -23.72
CA ALA A 17 21.79 4.61 -22.28
C ALA A 17 20.43 3.99 -21.90
N VAL A 18 20.37 2.66 -21.92
CA VAL A 18 19.34 1.90 -21.21
C VAL A 18 19.61 2.18 -19.73
N LEU A 19 18.97 3.22 -19.19
CA LEU A 19 18.75 3.33 -17.76
C LEU A 19 17.85 2.15 -17.40
N GLY A 20 18.49 1.01 -17.12
CA GLY A 20 17.85 -0.08 -16.43
C GLY A 20 17.25 0.50 -15.16
N ALA A 21 15.93 0.42 -15.04
CA ALA A 21 15.27 0.53 -13.76
C ALA A 21 15.89 -0.57 -12.88
N ALA A 22 16.91 -0.21 -12.12
CA ALA A 22 17.41 -1.04 -11.06
C ALA A 22 16.27 -1.11 -10.04
N SER A 23 15.43 -2.14 -10.16
CA SER A 23 14.59 -2.59 -9.06
C SER A 23 15.56 -3.08 -7.99
N PHE A 24 15.95 -2.19 -7.09
CA PHE A 24 16.73 -2.57 -5.91
C PHE A 24 15.81 -3.39 -5.00
N PRO A 25 16.13 -4.66 -4.69
CA PRO A 25 15.43 -5.40 -3.67
C PRO A 25 15.74 -4.72 -2.32
N GLY A 26 14.74 -4.08 -1.73
CA GLY A 26 14.87 -3.34 -0.46
C GLY A 26 14.04 -2.07 -0.35
N GLN A 27 13.00 -1.89 -1.18
CA GLN A 27 12.15 -0.70 -1.11
C GLN A 27 11.08 -0.85 -0.02
N ALA A 28 11.42 -0.27 1.14
CA ALA A 28 10.63 0.14 2.31
C ALA A 28 9.83 -0.93 3.09
N ALA A 29 10.26 -1.11 4.33
CA ALA A 29 9.57 -1.74 5.45
C ALA A 29 8.17 -1.16 5.74
N ILE A 30 7.86 0.06 5.26
CA ILE A 30 6.61 0.77 5.53
C ILE A 30 6.06 1.33 4.21
N VAL A 31 4.84 0.97 3.86
CA VAL A 31 4.18 1.33 2.59
C VAL A 31 2.81 1.94 2.88
N GLU A 32 2.52 3.08 2.26
CA GLU A 32 1.20 3.70 2.30
C GLU A 32 0.34 3.22 1.13
N TYR A 33 -0.92 2.95 1.43
CA TYR A 33 -1.93 2.55 0.46
C TYR A 33 -3.11 3.51 0.52
N GLN A 34 -3.58 3.90 -0.65
CA GLN A 34 -4.83 4.63 -0.79
C GLN A 34 -5.97 3.63 -1.01
N LEU A 35 -7.07 3.80 -0.27
CA LEU A 35 -8.30 3.04 -0.42
C LEU A 35 -9.29 3.84 -1.25
N ASN A 36 -9.81 3.21 -2.29
CA ASN A 36 -10.98 3.70 -3.03
C ASN A 36 -12.15 2.80 -2.67
N LEU A 37 -13.23 3.39 -2.15
CA LEU A 37 -14.43 2.68 -1.76
C LEU A 37 -15.59 3.09 -2.68
N THR A 38 -16.46 2.14 -3.02
CA THR A 38 -17.63 2.40 -3.86
C THR A 38 -18.83 1.64 -3.31
N ASP A 39 -19.89 2.38 -3.02
CA ASP A 39 -21.16 1.82 -2.56
C ASP A 39 -21.87 1.06 -3.67
N LYS A 40 -22.34 -0.14 -3.36
CA LYS A 40 -22.96 -1.03 -4.35
C LYS A 40 -24.40 -0.63 -4.69
N HIS A 41 -25.11 0.07 -3.81
CA HIS A 41 -26.51 0.44 -4.00
C HIS A 41 -26.69 1.77 -4.73
N ASN A 42 -25.86 2.76 -4.38
CA ASN A 42 -26.02 4.13 -4.90
C ASN A 42 -24.78 4.66 -5.66
N GLY A 43 -23.69 3.89 -5.73
CA GLY A 43 -22.46 4.29 -6.43
C GLY A 43 -21.68 5.41 -5.75
N ALA A 44 -22.02 5.78 -4.51
CA ALA A 44 -21.28 6.80 -3.78
C ALA A 44 -19.82 6.40 -3.58
N ILE A 45 -18.95 7.39 -3.73
CA ILE A 45 -17.50 7.20 -3.65
C ILE A 45 -17.03 7.58 -2.26
N GLY A 46 -16.25 6.68 -1.66
CA GLY A 46 -15.52 6.92 -0.43
C GLY A 46 -14.03 6.80 -0.64
N SER A 47 -13.27 7.25 0.35
CA SER A 47 -11.81 7.23 0.33
C SER A 47 -11.26 6.85 1.68
N GLY A 48 -10.06 6.28 1.69
CA GLY A 48 -9.30 6.03 2.90
C GLY A 48 -7.82 5.88 2.60
N ALA A 49 -7.05 5.62 3.64
CA ALA A 49 -5.66 5.26 3.53
C ALA A 49 -5.24 4.37 4.69
N PHE A 50 -4.24 3.53 4.46
CA PHE A 50 -3.61 2.76 5.51
C PHE A 50 -2.10 2.70 5.30
N ILE A 51 -1.37 2.49 6.39
CA ILE A 51 0.08 2.28 6.36
C ILE A 51 0.36 0.85 6.83
N TRP A 52 1.07 0.11 5.99
CA TRP A 52 1.48 -1.27 6.25
C TRP A 52 2.98 -1.35 6.50
N ASN A 53 3.38 -1.96 7.61
CA ASN A 53 4.77 -2.32 7.84
C ASN A 53 5.00 -3.80 7.46
N SER A 54 5.72 -4.05 6.37
CA SER A 54 6.00 -5.40 5.87
C SER A 54 7.00 -6.18 6.71
N ASP A 55 7.86 -5.50 7.48
CA ASP A 55 8.87 -6.17 8.32
C ASP A 55 8.25 -6.71 9.60
N SER A 56 7.28 -5.97 10.17
CA SER A 56 6.61 -6.35 11.40
C SER A 56 5.22 -6.96 11.19
N GLU A 57 4.72 -6.97 9.95
CA GLU A 57 3.34 -7.37 9.61
C GLU A 57 2.27 -6.61 10.41
N ILE A 58 2.47 -5.30 10.59
CA ILE A 58 1.60 -4.45 11.40
C ILE A 58 1.01 -3.33 10.54
N MET A 59 -0.29 -3.09 10.68
CA MET A 59 -0.95 -1.93 10.10
C MET A 59 -0.88 -0.76 11.09
N THR A 60 0.00 0.20 10.83
CA THR A 60 0.25 1.31 11.76
C THR A 60 -0.78 2.42 11.67
N SER A 61 -1.61 2.43 10.62
CA SER A 61 -2.80 3.26 10.53
C SER A 61 -3.78 2.70 9.51
N LEU A 62 -5.07 2.90 9.73
CA LEU A 62 -6.15 2.75 8.77
C LEU A 62 -7.14 3.88 9.05
N ASN A 63 -7.53 4.63 8.03
CA ASN A 63 -8.58 5.63 8.08
C ASN A 63 -9.44 5.51 6.83
N TRP A 64 -10.75 5.71 6.95
CA TRP A 64 -11.65 5.66 5.80
C TRP A 64 -12.88 6.54 6.02
N THR A 65 -13.53 6.92 4.93
CA THR A 65 -14.79 7.67 4.92
C THR A 65 -15.61 7.28 3.70
N ILE A 66 -16.88 6.92 3.91
CA ILE A 66 -17.85 6.63 2.85
C ILE A 66 -19.28 6.84 3.37
N ASN A 67 -20.16 7.41 2.56
CA ASN A 67 -21.60 7.58 2.90
C ASN A 67 -21.87 8.22 4.27
N GLY A 68 -21.05 9.20 4.67
CA GLY A 68 -21.18 9.87 5.97
C GLY A 68 -20.68 9.05 7.17
N HIS A 69 -20.21 7.83 6.93
CA HIS A 69 -19.51 7.02 7.92
C HIS A 69 -18.01 7.27 7.82
N SER A 70 -17.33 7.27 8.97
CA SER A 70 -15.88 7.30 9.04
C SER A 70 -15.39 6.35 10.11
N GLY A 71 -14.15 5.90 9.96
CA GLY A 71 -13.52 5.05 10.95
C GLY A 71 -12.01 5.10 10.84
N SER A 72 -11.37 4.77 11.95
CA SER A 72 -9.93 4.66 12.05
C SER A 72 -9.55 3.48 12.93
N VAL A 73 -8.51 2.75 12.56
CA VAL A 73 -7.92 1.69 13.40
C VAL A 73 -6.42 1.87 13.47
N LEU A 74 -5.89 1.73 14.68
CA LEU A 74 -4.48 1.54 14.96
C LEU A 74 -4.32 0.14 15.55
N ASP A 75 -3.42 -0.66 14.99
CA ASP A 75 -3.10 -2.00 15.49
C ASP A 75 -2.41 -1.95 16.88
N SER A 76 -2.07 -0.75 17.38
CA SER A 76 -1.54 -0.55 18.73
C SER A 76 -2.61 -0.74 19.81
N ALA A 77 -2.64 -1.95 20.37
CA ALA A 77 -3.07 -2.35 21.72
C ALA A 77 -4.55 -2.21 22.16
N LEU A 78 -5.45 -1.58 21.38
CA LEU A 78 -6.85 -1.37 21.81
C LEU A 78 -7.93 -1.90 20.87
N ALA A 79 -7.58 -2.56 19.75
CA ALA A 79 -8.55 -3.22 18.89
C ALA A 79 -9.03 -4.56 19.49
N SER A 80 -9.59 -4.53 20.70
CA SER A 80 -10.40 -5.64 21.19
C SER A 80 -11.78 -5.55 20.52
N THR A 81 -11.98 -6.21 19.38
CA THR A 81 -13.34 -6.60 18.94
C THR A 81 -13.29 -7.71 17.89
N TYR A 82 -13.94 -8.82 18.25
CA TYR A 82 -14.31 -10.02 17.48
C TYR A 82 -13.30 -10.59 16.46
N ARG A 83 -12.59 -11.62 16.95
CA ARG A 83 -11.65 -12.49 16.23
C ARG A 83 -12.30 -13.10 14.98
N SER A 84 -11.76 -12.79 13.80
CA SER A 84 -11.87 -13.66 12.63
C SER A 84 -11.07 -14.93 12.92
N TYR A 85 -11.66 -16.11 12.70
CA TYR A 85 -10.95 -17.39 12.78
C TYR A 85 -10.03 -17.52 11.55
N ASP A 86 -8.86 -16.88 11.59
CA ASP A 86 -7.79 -17.05 10.61
C ASP A 86 -6.51 -17.48 11.35
N PRO A 87 -5.97 -18.68 11.10
CA PRO A 87 -4.71 -19.15 11.67
C PRO A 87 -3.46 -18.57 10.98
N LEU A 88 -3.60 -17.89 9.83
CA LEU A 88 -2.50 -17.33 9.03
C LEU A 88 -2.24 -15.85 9.26
N ALA A 89 -3.25 -15.10 9.72
CA ALA A 89 -3.07 -13.69 10.09
C ALA A 89 -2.70 -13.56 11.57
N ASN A 90 -1.57 -12.92 11.85
CA ASN A 90 -1.06 -12.65 13.18
C ASN A 90 -1.76 -11.44 13.83
N THR A 91 -2.25 -10.50 13.02
CA THR A 91 -2.89 -9.25 13.47
C THR A 91 -4.15 -8.92 12.66
N TYR A 92 -5.04 -8.07 13.21
CA TYR A 92 -6.17 -7.53 12.44
C TYR A 92 -5.69 -6.68 11.26
N GLY A 93 -4.61 -5.93 11.47
CA GLY A 93 -3.97 -5.15 10.42
C GLY A 93 -3.55 -6.02 9.24
N GLU A 94 -2.94 -7.17 9.51
CA GLU A 94 -2.55 -8.12 8.48
C GLU A 94 -3.75 -8.70 7.72
N LEU A 95 -4.80 -9.10 8.45
CA LEU A 95 -6.02 -9.61 7.84
C LEU A 95 -6.65 -8.58 6.88
N PHE A 96 -6.79 -7.33 7.34
CA PHE A 96 -7.31 -6.24 6.52
C PHE A 96 -6.40 -5.92 5.34
N TYR A 97 -5.08 -5.88 5.56
CA TYR A 97 -4.10 -5.72 4.49
C TYR A 97 -4.29 -6.76 3.37
N ARG A 98 -4.47 -8.04 3.73
CA ARG A 98 -4.71 -9.13 2.79
C ARG A 98 -6.02 -8.94 2.01
N TYR A 99 -7.12 -8.56 2.67
CA TYR A 99 -8.38 -8.25 1.98
C TYR A 99 -8.27 -7.07 1.01
N PHE A 100 -7.49 -6.05 1.38
CA PHE A 100 -7.43 -4.81 0.62
C PHE A 100 -6.53 -4.92 -0.61
N THR A 101 -5.46 -5.72 -0.51
CA THR A 101 -4.40 -5.79 -1.54
C THR A 101 -4.46 -7.04 -2.40
N ALA A 102 -4.93 -8.17 -1.86
CA ALA A 102 -4.93 -9.44 -2.57
C ALA A 102 -6.11 -10.36 -2.18
N PRO A 103 -7.37 -9.90 -2.28
CA PRO A 103 -8.55 -10.59 -1.76
C PRO A 103 -8.73 -12.00 -2.34
N GLN A 104 -8.45 -12.20 -3.62
CA GLN A 104 -8.57 -13.50 -4.29
C GLN A 104 -7.48 -14.49 -3.87
N ALA A 105 -6.23 -14.02 -3.77
CA ALA A 105 -5.13 -14.85 -3.30
C ALA A 105 -5.39 -15.33 -1.87
N PHE A 106 -5.98 -14.45 -1.05
CA PHE A 106 -6.41 -14.78 0.30
C PHE A 106 -7.52 -15.84 0.32
N LEU A 107 -8.62 -15.63 -0.42
CA LEU A 107 -9.75 -16.58 -0.45
C LEU A 107 -9.33 -17.98 -0.91
N VAL A 108 -8.48 -18.07 -1.93
CA VAL A 108 -7.99 -19.36 -2.48
C VAL A 108 -7.12 -20.09 -1.47
N ALA A 109 -6.28 -19.37 -0.72
CA ALA A 109 -5.37 -19.97 0.26
C ALA A 109 -6.11 -20.52 1.48
N GLU A 110 -7.14 -19.83 1.96
CA GLU A 110 -7.72 -20.09 3.29
C GLU A 110 -9.02 -20.93 3.27
N LEU A 111 -9.93 -20.63 2.34
CA LEU A 111 -11.28 -21.21 2.37
C LEU A 111 -11.56 -22.17 1.21
N GLY A 112 -10.56 -22.38 0.34
CA GLY A 112 -10.79 -22.93 -0.99
C GLY A 112 -11.76 -22.05 -1.81
N LEU A 113 -12.15 -22.51 -2.99
CA LEU A 113 -13.02 -21.74 -3.92
C LEU A 113 -14.47 -21.51 -3.43
N THR A 114 -14.77 -21.76 -2.15
CA THR A 114 -16.13 -21.85 -1.61
C THR A 114 -16.44 -20.99 -0.37
N GLY A 115 -15.47 -20.34 0.27
CA GLY A 115 -15.77 -19.56 1.47
C GLY A 115 -15.79 -18.05 1.30
N HIS A 116 -16.45 -17.40 2.26
CA HIS A 116 -16.41 -15.96 2.50
C HIS A 116 -15.65 -15.72 3.80
N SER A 117 -14.77 -14.72 3.80
CA SER A 117 -14.02 -14.35 5.00
C SER A 117 -14.25 -12.88 5.31
N VAL A 118 -14.50 -12.57 6.58
CA VAL A 118 -14.81 -11.21 7.06
C VAL A 118 -14.06 -10.95 8.36
N GLY A 119 -13.30 -9.85 8.43
CA GLY A 119 -12.83 -9.26 9.68
C GLY A 119 -13.72 -8.09 10.07
N MET A 120 -14.09 -7.97 11.35
CA MET A 120 -15.05 -6.98 11.81
C MET A 120 -14.38 -5.97 12.76
N MET A 121 -14.78 -4.71 12.69
CA MET A 121 -14.38 -3.65 13.62
C MET A 121 -15.52 -2.66 13.84
N PRO A 122 -15.63 -2.00 15.01
CA PRO A 122 -16.62 -0.93 15.19
C PRO A 122 -16.36 0.24 14.23
N TYR A 123 -17.43 0.86 13.69
CA TYR A 123 -17.34 2.14 12.99
C TYR A 123 -17.95 3.26 13.84
N ASN A 124 -17.46 4.50 13.73
CA ASN A 124 -17.81 5.65 14.58
C ASN A 124 -17.54 5.46 16.10
N VAL A 125 -16.29 5.65 16.53
CA VAL A 125 -15.91 5.71 17.97
C VAL A 125 -16.52 6.93 18.70
N SER A 126 -17.20 7.85 17.99
CA SER A 126 -17.67 9.11 18.58
C SER A 126 -19.16 9.23 18.86
N SER A 127 -20.05 8.33 18.42
CA SER A 127 -21.49 8.52 18.73
C SER A 127 -22.45 7.35 18.51
N ASP A 128 -22.06 6.22 17.92
CA ASP A 128 -22.99 5.09 17.71
C ASP A 128 -22.40 3.81 18.29
N PHE A 129 -22.79 3.47 19.52
CA PHE A 129 -22.21 2.39 20.32
C PHE A 129 -22.51 0.96 19.80
N PHE A 130 -23.18 0.80 18.63
CA PHE A 130 -23.73 -0.50 18.22
C PHE A 130 -23.64 -0.86 16.73
N GLY A 131 -22.89 -0.10 15.91
CA GLY A 131 -22.61 -0.45 14.51
C GLY A 131 -21.19 -1.02 14.34
N PHE A 132 -21.03 -2.06 13.51
CA PHE A 132 -19.72 -2.58 13.10
C PHE A 132 -19.59 -2.70 11.59
N VAL A 133 -18.37 -2.52 11.10
CA VAL A 133 -18.00 -2.65 9.70
C VAL A 133 -17.22 -3.96 9.55
N GLY A 134 -17.68 -4.81 8.66
CA GLY A 134 -16.95 -5.98 8.20
C GLY A 134 -16.17 -5.63 6.94
N PHE A 135 -14.89 -5.99 6.89
CA PHE A 135 -14.09 -6.02 5.67
C PHE A 135 -13.86 -7.47 5.26
N GLY A 136 -13.92 -7.75 3.98
CA GLY A 136 -13.77 -9.11 3.48
C GLY A 136 -13.42 -9.18 2.01
N ALA A 137 -13.67 -10.34 1.43
CA ALA A 137 -13.49 -10.61 0.01
C ALA A 137 -14.67 -11.44 -0.53
N GLU A 138 -15.05 -11.19 -1.79
CA GLU A 138 -16.07 -11.95 -2.51
C GLU A 138 -15.43 -12.81 -3.60
N LYS A 139 -15.90 -14.05 -3.75
CA LYS A 139 -15.37 -15.06 -4.69
C LYS A 139 -15.20 -14.55 -6.13
N THR A 140 -16.12 -13.75 -6.63
CA THR A 140 -16.13 -13.31 -8.02
C THR A 140 -15.49 -11.94 -8.23
N SER A 141 -14.96 -11.33 -7.17
CA SER A 141 -14.44 -9.98 -7.21
C SER A 141 -12.95 -9.95 -6.85
N SER A 142 -12.15 -9.27 -7.68
CA SER A 142 -10.78 -8.91 -7.31
C SER A 142 -10.72 -7.72 -6.35
N ALA A 143 -11.87 -7.12 -6.01
CA ALA A 143 -11.98 -6.07 -5.02
C ALA A 143 -12.27 -6.68 -3.64
N GLY A 144 -11.77 -6.02 -2.59
CA GLY A 144 -12.26 -6.27 -1.24
C GLY A 144 -13.70 -5.80 -1.13
N THR A 145 -14.38 -6.26 -0.09
CA THR A 145 -15.75 -5.84 0.24
C THR A 145 -15.79 -5.18 1.60
N TYR A 146 -16.74 -4.27 1.79
CA TYR A 146 -17.10 -3.79 3.12
C TYR A 146 -18.61 -3.92 3.34
N LEU A 147 -19.01 -4.17 4.58
CA LEU A 147 -20.41 -4.26 5.02
C LEU A 147 -20.58 -3.50 6.33
N PHE A 148 -21.47 -2.53 6.36
CA PHE A 148 -21.90 -1.85 7.56
C PHE A 148 -23.13 -2.54 8.13
N TYR A 149 -23.01 -2.98 9.38
CA TYR A 149 -24.10 -3.59 10.12
C TYR A 149 -24.74 -2.56 11.06
N ASP A 150 -26.05 -2.68 11.23
CA ASP A 150 -26.79 -2.00 12.28
C ASP A 150 -26.75 -2.80 13.60
N LYS A 151 -27.38 -2.26 14.65
CA LYS A 151 -27.48 -2.90 15.97
C LYS A 151 -28.21 -4.25 15.96
N ASN A 152 -28.97 -4.55 14.90
CA ASN A 152 -29.73 -5.79 14.73
C ASN A 152 -28.99 -6.80 13.85
N TRP A 153 -27.72 -6.54 13.52
CA TRP A 153 -26.92 -7.36 12.59
C TRP A 153 -27.47 -7.39 11.16
N SER A 154 -28.29 -6.42 10.79
CA SER A 154 -28.72 -6.22 9.41
C SER A 154 -27.68 -5.41 8.66
N VAL A 155 -27.40 -5.79 7.42
CA VAL A 155 -26.57 -4.99 6.51
C VAL A 155 -27.36 -3.73 6.14
N ASN A 156 -26.82 -2.57 6.48
CA ASN A 156 -27.37 -1.27 6.13
C ASN A 156 -26.76 -0.76 4.81
N THR A 157 -25.44 -0.94 4.66
CA THR A 157 -24.67 -0.41 3.55
C THR A 157 -23.58 -1.42 3.17
N GLU A 158 -23.42 -1.73 1.89
CA GLU A 158 -22.35 -2.60 1.39
C GLU A 158 -21.69 -2.03 0.15
N GLY A 159 -20.45 -2.44 -0.10
CA GLY A 159 -19.73 -2.00 -1.27
C GLY A 159 -18.41 -2.70 -1.50
N TYR A 160 -17.70 -2.18 -2.49
CA TYR A 160 -16.41 -2.67 -2.92
C TYR A 160 -15.31 -1.70 -2.53
N LEU A 161 -14.11 -2.22 -2.32
CA LEU A 161 -12.91 -1.41 -2.09
C LEU A 161 -11.72 -1.96 -2.87
N THR A 162 -10.83 -1.05 -3.25
CA THR A 162 -9.53 -1.39 -3.84
C THR A 162 -8.44 -0.59 -3.16
N ALA A 163 -7.30 -1.21 -2.87
CA ALA A 163 -6.11 -0.53 -2.41
C ALA A 163 -5.10 -0.32 -3.53
N THR A 164 -4.51 0.87 -3.60
CA THR A 164 -3.41 1.18 -4.51
C THR A 164 -2.23 1.72 -3.72
N VAL A 165 -1.03 1.20 -3.99
CA VAL A 165 0.22 1.70 -3.38
C VAL A 165 0.39 3.17 -3.73
N VAL A 166 0.63 4.02 -2.72
CA VAL A 166 1.00 5.42 -2.92
C VAL A 166 2.48 5.48 -3.29
N PRO A 167 2.85 5.92 -4.51
CA PRO A 167 4.25 5.99 -4.88
C PRO A 167 4.97 7.02 -4.02
N VAL A 168 6.02 6.60 -3.31
CA VAL A 168 6.90 7.55 -2.62
C VAL A 168 7.56 8.43 -3.69
N PRO A 169 7.43 9.78 -3.61
CA PRO A 169 8.01 10.66 -4.62
C PRO A 169 9.51 10.38 -4.78
N ALA A 170 9.97 10.17 -6.02
CA ALA A 170 11.39 9.94 -6.33
C ALA A 170 12.30 11.03 -5.75
N ALA A 171 11.76 12.23 -5.52
CA ALA A 171 12.41 13.32 -4.82
C ALA A 171 13.01 12.90 -3.46
N VAL A 172 12.31 12.09 -2.65
CA VAL A 172 12.83 11.65 -1.34
C VAL A 172 14.14 10.89 -1.50
N TRP A 173 14.24 10.04 -2.53
CA TRP A 173 15.46 9.31 -2.86
C TRP A 173 16.56 10.21 -3.42
N LEU A 174 16.19 11.17 -4.28
CA LEU A 174 17.14 12.15 -4.80
C LEU A 174 17.73 13.02 -3.68
N PHE A 175 16.91 13.45 -2.73
CA PHE A 175 17.36 14.21 -1.56
C PHE A 175 18.20 13.36 -0.61
N GLY A 176 17.78 12.12 -0.33
CA GLY A 176 18.56 11.18 0.49
C GLY A 176 19.94 10.89 -0.12
N GLY A 177 19.98 10.53 -1.40
CA GLY A 177 21.22 10.24 -2.12
C GLY A 177 22.14 11.46 -2.24
N ALA A 178 21.57 12.65 -2.51
CA ALA A 178 22.34 13.89 -2.54
C ALA A 178 22.95 14.21 -1.17
N LEU A 179 22.19 14.03 -0.08
CA LEU A 179 22.68 14.27 1.28
C LEU A 179 23.81 13.30 1.66
N THR A 180 23.64 12.01 1.39
CA THR A 180 24.68 11.00 1.66
C THR A 180 25.93 11.25 0.81
N GLY A 181 25.75 11.59 -0.46
CA GLY A 181 26.85 11.96 -1.35
C GLY A 181 27.61 13.19 -0.86
N TRP A 182 26.90 14.21 -0.36
CA TRP A 182 27.50 15.43 0.17
C TRP A 182 28.28 15.19 1.47
N LEU A 183 27.74 14.39 2.40
CA LEU A 183 28.45 13.98 3.61
C LEU A 183 29.72 13.17 3.29
N GLY A 184 29.64 12.26 2.31
CA GLY A 184 30.80 11.50 1.83
C GLY A 184 31.88 12.38 1.20
N PHE A 185 31.48 13.36 0.39
CA PHE A 185 32.41 14.32 -0.22
C PHE A 185 33.08 15.23 0.81
N SER A 186 32.33 15.65 1.83
CA SER A 186 32.84 16.50 2.91
C SER A 186 33.93 15.81 3.75
N ARG A 187 33.82 14.50 4.00
CA ARG A 187 34.84 13.73 4.74
C ARG A 187 36.17 13.59 3.98
N ARG A 188 36.15 13.52 2.64
CA ARG A 188 37.38 13.42 1.84
C ARG A 188 38.24 14.68 1.92
N ARG A 189 37.62 15.86 2.09
CA ARG A 189 38.36 17.13 2.24
C ARG A 189 39.07 17.25 3.59
N ALA A 190 38.50 16.68 4.65
CA ALA A 190 39.11 16.73 5.98
C ALA A 190 40.41 15.90 6.08
N VAL A 191 40.48 14.77 5.38
CA VAL A 191 41.66 13.87 5.41
C VAL A 191 42.85 14.44 4.65
N ILE A 192 42.63 15.19 3.56
CA ILE A 192 43.72 15.81 2.78
C ILE A 192 44.35 16.98 3.54
N ALA A 193 43.57 17.72 4.33
CA ALA A 193 44.08 18.84 5.13
C ALA A 193 44.99 18.43 6.30
N THR A 194 45.06 17.13 6.64
CA THR A 194 45.88 16.63 7.76
C THR A 194 47.20 15.97 7.31
N SER A 195 47.48 15.88 6.00
CA SER A 195 48.73 15.30 5.49
C SER A 195 49.79 16.32 5.06
N GLU A 196 49.59 17.61 5.34
CA GLU A 196 50.55 18.70 5.03
C GLU A 196 51.15 19.36 6.29
N GLY A 197 51.07 18.71 7.45
CA GLY A 197 51.66 19.17 8.72
C GLY A 197 52.77 18.25 9.22
#